data_AF-A0AAV9KP55-F1
#
_entry.id   AF-A0AAV9KP55-F1
#
_cell.length_a   1.000
_cell.length_b   1.000
_cell.length_c   1.000
_cell.angle_alpha   90.00
_cell.angle_beta   90.00
_cell.angle_gamma   90.00
#
_symmetry.space_group_name_H-M   'P 1'
#
loop_
_entity.id
_entity.type
_entity.pdbx_description
1 polymer ?
#
loop_
_entity_poly.entity_id
_entity_poly.type
_entity_poly.pdbx_seq_one_letter_code
_entity_poly.pdbx_strand_id
1 'polypeptide(L)'
;MYVTRSLSYYKKNPDALSLPPDGPNSGYLVIKDSESETYCCFGLCKNYEIMDLPLPQNKKMTIRYEMSNGQSTSVNRNSVMFIPVLNKPLSSNQYYAIKTHGKNKG
;
A
#
# COMPACT_ATOMS: atom_id res chain seq x y z
N MET A 1 -18.13 -2.29 -5.78
CA MET A 1 -17.84 -0.95 -5.24
C MET A 1 -16.81 -1.06 -4.12
N TYR A 2 -15.94 -0.06 -3.94
CA TYR A 2 -14.97 -0.08 -2.85
C TYR A 2 -15.54 0.50 -1.56
N VAL A 3 -15.19 -0.11 -0.43
CA VAL A 3 -15.46 0.38 0.93
C VAL A 3 -14.15 0.84 1.55
N THR A 4 -14.12 2.05 2.09
CA THR A 4 -12.94 2.60 2.75
C THR A 4 -12.84 2.15 4.21
N ARG A 5 -11.65 1.74 4.64
CA ARG A 5 -11.31 1.36 6.02
C ARG A 5 -9.99 2.04 6.41
N SER A 6 -9.83 2.39 7.68
CA SER A 6 -8.59 3.00 8.17
C SER A 6 -7.51 1.94 8.37
N LEU A 7 -6.24 2.34 8.23
CA LEU A 7 -5.11 1.46 8.49
C LEU A 7 -5.01 1.14 10.00
N SER A 8 -5.31 2.11 10.87
CA SER A 8 -5.38 1.90 12.33
C SER A 8 -6.37 0.79 12.72
N TYR A 9 -7.51 0.69 12.04
CA TYR A 9 -8.52 -0.33 12.29
C TYR A 9 -7.96 -1.74 12.09
N TYR A 10 -7.25 -1.98 10.98
CA TYR A 10 -6.65 -3.28 10.69
C TYR A 10 -5.46 -3.59 11.60
N LYS A 11 -4.69 -2.59 12.03
CA LYS A 11 -3.62 -2.78 13.02
C LYS A 11 -4.16 -3.30 14.36
N LYS A 12 -5.32 -2.80 14.79
CA LYS A 12 -6.00 -3.23 16.01
C LYS A 12 -6.74 -4.56 15.86
N ASN A 13 -7.22 -4.85 14.66
CA ASN A 13 -8.06 -6.01 14.35
C ASN A 13 -7.47 -6.78 13.16
N PRO A 14 -6.36 -7.52 13.35
CA PRO A 14 -5.70 -8.22 12.25
C PRO A 14 -6.60 -9.26 11.57
N ASP A 15 -7.50 -9.90 12.33
CA ASP A 15 -8.45 -10.89 11.79
C ASP A 15 -9.39 -10.30 10.74
N ALA A 16 -9.67 -8.99 10.81
CA ALA A 16 -10.50 -8.29 9.84
C ALA A 16 -9.88 -8.24 8.44
N LEU A 17 -8.56 -8.48 8.30
CA LEU A 17 -7.90 -8.56 6.99
C LEU A 17 -8.36 -9.77 6.17
N SER A 18 -8.81 -10.83 6.83
CA SER A 18 -9.27 -12.07 6.21
C SER A 18 -10.76 -12.07 5.88
N LEU A 19 -11.49 -11.04 6.32
CA LEU A 19 -12.91 -10.90 6.00
C LEU A 19 -13.07 -10.47 4.53
N PRO A 20 -13.95 -11.13 3.75
CA PRO A 20 -14.26 -10.70 2.41
C PRO A 20 -15.12 -9.43 2.43
N PRO A 21 -15.06 -8.62 1.35
CA PRO A 21 -15.90 -7.43 1.23
C PRO A 21 -17.37 -7.81 0.99
N ASP A 22 -18.28 -6.96 1.49
CA ASP A 22 -19.71 -7.23 1.46
C ASP A 22 -20.28 -7.06 0.03
N GLY A 23 -20.80 -8.16 -0.52
CA GLY A 23 -21.50 -8.17 -1.81
C GLY A 23 -20.61 -8.40 -3.03
N PRO A 24 -21.20 -8.67 -4.20
CA PRO A 24 -20.47 -8.98 -5.42
C PRO A 24 -19.73 -7.74 -5.97
N ASN A 25 -18.57 -7.98 -6.59
CA ASN A 25 -17.69 -6.97 -7.18
C ASN A 25 -17.32 -5.84 -6.21
N SER A 26 -17.17 -6.18 -4.94
CA SER A 26 -16.81 -5.26 -3.86
C SER A 26 -15.34 -5.42 -3.47
N GLY A 27 -14.78 -4.44 -2.78
CA GLY A 27 -13.37 -4.44 -2.36
C GLY A 27 -13.12 -3.46 -1.23
N TYR A 28 -11.96 -3.55 -0.60
CA TYR A 28 -11.55 -2.57 0.41
C TYR A 28 -10.53 -1.58 -0.14
N LEU A 29 -10.63 -0.33 0.28
CA LEU A 29 -9.56 0.66 0.19
C LEU A 29 -9.10 1.00 1.59
N VAL A 30 -7.78 1.04 1.78
CA VAL A 30 -7.14 1.33 3.04
C VAL A 30 -6.62 2.76 3.02
N ILE A 31 -6.98 3.52 4.06
CA ILE A 31 -6.57 4.91 4.21
C ILE A 31 -5.65 5.01 5.42
N LYS A 32 -4.43 5.53 5.23
CA LYS A 32 -3.53 5.87 6.33
C LYS A 32 -4.10 7.09 7.05
N ASP A 33 -4.67 6.86 8.22
CA ASP A 33 -5.23 7.85 9.13
C ASP A 33 -4.18 8.32 10.16
N SER A 34 -4.49 9.38 10.91
CA SER A 34 -3.56 10.01 11.87
C SER A 34 -3.08 9.03 12.96
N GLU A 35 -3.94 8.15 13.45
CA GLU A 35 -3.58 7.16 14.48
C GLU A 35 -2.57 6.12 13.95
N SER A 36 -2.55 5.90 12.63
CA SER A 36 -1.63 4.97 12.00
C SER A 36 -0.28 5.60 11.59
N GLU A 37 -0.10 6.91 11.84
CA GLU A 37 1.17 7.59 11.62
C GLU A 37 2.24 7.09 12.59
N THR A 38 3.42 6.81 12.03
CA THR A 38 4.58 6.38 12.81
C THR A 38 5.64 7.47 12.74
N TYR A 39 6.40 7.60 13.83
CA TYR A 39 7.42 8.62 13.98
C TYR A 39 8.75 7.96 14.38
N CYS A 40 9.87 8.55 13.94
CA CYS A 40 11.22 8.26 14.40
C CYS A 40 11.80 9.49 15.11
N CYS A 41 13.08 9.45 15.49
CA CYS A 41 13.77 10.54 16.19
C CYS A 41 12.99 11.06 17.41
N PHE A 42 12.59 10.17 18.32
CA PHE A 42 11.81 10.50 19.53
C PHE A 42 10.48 11.25 19.26
N GLY A 43 9.82 10.97 18.12
CA GLY A 43 8.53 11.58 17.77
C GLY A 43 8.64 12.84 16.91
N LEU A 44 9.86 13.29 16.58
CA LEU A 44 10.07 14.55 15.84
C LEU A 44 9.97 14.39 14.32
N CYS A 45 10.21 13.19 13.81
CA CYS A 45 10.29 12.92 12.37
C CYS A 45 9.22 11.91 11.96
N LYS A 46 8.34 12.27 11.00
CA LYS A 46 7.37 11.32 10.44
C LYS A 46 8.08 10.23 9.64
N ASN A 47 7.67 8.99 9.83
CA ASN A 47 8.09 7.87 8.99
C ASN A 47 7.24 7.85 7.71
N TYR A 48 7.92 7.90 6.57
CA TYR A 48 7.30 7.87 5.25
C TYR A 48 7.30 6.48 4.61
N GLU A 49 8.07 5.55 5.16
CA GLU A 49 8.19 4.19 4.65
C GLU A 49 6.98 3.34 5.07
N ILE A 50 6.57 2.45 4.16
CA ILE A 50 5.49 1.49 4.37
C ILE A 50 6.15 0.12 4.28
N MET A 51 6.33 -0.51 5.44
CA MET A 51 6.98 -1.82 5.54
C MET A 51 5.99 -2.98 5.56
N ASP A 52 4.73 -2.70 5.91
CA ASP A 52 3.73 -3.72 6.15
C ASP A 52 2.51 -3.56 5.25
N LEU A 53 1.81 -4.67 5.05
CA LEU A 53 0.51 -4.73 4.39
C LEU A 53 -0.62 -4.52 5.41
N PRO A 54 -1.80 -4.04 4.98
CA PRO A 54 -2.16 -3.67 3.62
C PRO A 54 -1.64 -2.28 3.20
N LEU A 55 -1.41 -2.10 1.89
CA LEU A 55 -0.90 -0.85 1.32
C LEU A 55 -2.00 0.24 1.33
N PRO A 56 -1.75 1.44 1.90
CA PRO A 56 -2.73 2.54 1.90
C PRO A 56 -2.83 3.28 0.56
N GLN A 57 -4.06 3.52 0.08
CA GLN A 57 -4.34 4.16 -1.22
C GLN A 57 -4.29 5.69 -1.20
N ASN A 58 -4.25 6.33 -0.03
CA ASN A 58 -4.09 7.78 0.11
C ASN A 58 -2.62 8.23 0.21
N LYS A 59 -1.66 7.35 -0.13
CA LYS A 59 -0.22 7.67 -0.10
C LYS A 59 0.43 7.42 -1.45
N LYS A 60 1.32 8.33 -1.84
CA LYS A 60 2.17 8.16 -3.02
C LYS A 60 3.24 7.13 -2.71
N MET A 61 3.23 6.02 -3.41
CA MET A 61 4.23 4.98 -3.27
C MET A 61 5.23 5.02 -4.42
N THR A 62 6.49 4.76 -4.10
CA THR A 62 7.56 4.61 -5.08
C THR A 62 8.24 3.28 -4.85
N ILE A 63 8.18 2.41 -5.85
CA ILE A 63 8.93 1.15 -5.84
C ILE A 63 10.36 1.49 -6.24
N ARG A 64 11.31 1.13 -5.36
CA ARG A 64 12.74 1.20 -5.62
C ARG A 64 13.22 -0.21 -5.98
N TYR A 65 13.75 -0.36 -7.17
CA TYR A 65 14.36 -1.60 -7.63
C TYR A 65 15.84 -1.36 -7.89
N GLU A 66 16.69 -2.23 -7.34
CA GLU A 66 18.14 -2.15 -7.49
C GLU A 66 18.64 -3.36 -8.26
N MET A 67 19.41 -3.08 -9.30
CA MET A 67 20.08 -4.11 -10.09
C MET A 67 21.57 -3.87 -9.99
N SER A 68 22.29 -4.85 -9.44
CA SER A 68 23.76 -4.84 -9.39
C SER A 68 24.30 -5.96 -10.23
N ASN A 69 25.33 -5.67 -11.02
CA ASN A 69 26.07 -6.65 -11.82
C ASN A 69 27.51 -6.83 -11.33
N GLY A 70 27.80 -6.46 -10.08
CA GLY A 70 29.13 -6.57 -9.46
C GLY A 70 30.11 -5.43 -9.81
N GLN A 71 29.90 -4.70 -10.91
CA GLN A 71 30.71 -3.54 -11.29
C GLN A 71 29.95 -2.20 -11.14
N SER A 72 28.63 -2.25 -11.33
CA SER A 72 27.77 -1.07 -11.28
C SER A 72 26.43 -1.42 -10.65
N THR A 73 25.86 -0.45 -9.94
CA THR A 73 24.52 -0.55 -9.36
C THR A 73 23.61 0.46 -10.05
N SER A 74 22.54 -0.03 -10.67
CA SER A 74 21.49 0.80 -11.25
C SER A 74 20.27 0.80 -10.32
N VAL A 75 19.77 1.99 -9.97
CA VAL A 75 18.60 2.16 -9.11
C VAL A 75 17.47 2.76 -9.92
N ASN A 76 16.40 1.99 -10.11
CA ASN A 76 15.18 2.44 -10.78
C ASN A 76 14.10 2.78 -9.74
N ARG A 77 13.38 3.89 -9.97
CA ARG A 77 12.28 4.34 -9.11
C ARG A 77 11.03 4.53 -9.95
N ASN A 78 9.98 3.76 -9.63
CA ASN A 78 8.69 3.88 -10.30
C ASN A 78 7.61 4.30 -9.30
N SER A 79 6.90 5.40 -9.59
CA SER A 79 5.70 5.75 -8.83
C SER A 79 4.54 4.86 -9.26
N VAL A 80 3.96 4.14 -8.31
CA VAL A 80 2.93 3.14 -8.54
C VAL A 80 1.81 3.33 -7.53
N MET A 81 0.56 3.19 -7.98
CA MET A 81 -0.61 3.11 -7.13
C MET A 81 -1.06 1.65 -7.07
N PHE A 82 -1.29 1.14 -5.87
CA PHE A 82 -1.75 -0.23 -5.65
C PHE A 82 -3.21 -0.24 -5.24
N ILE A 83 -4.05 -0.93 -6.00
CA ILE A 83 -5.48 -1.04 -5.75
C ILE A 83 -5.81 -2.51 -5.41
N PRO A 84 -6.40 -2.81 -4.24
CA PRO A 84 -6.76 -4.17 -3.88
C PRO A 84 -7.73 -4.78 -4.88
N VAL A 85 -7.51 -6.05 -5.21
CA VAL A 85 -8.36 -6.79 -6.15
C VAL A 85 -9.77 -6.96 -5.56
N LEU A 86 -10.80 -6.80 -6.40
CA LEU A 86 -12.19 -7.01 -6.01
C LEU A 86 -12.46 -8.47 -5.64
N ASN A 87 -13.48 -8.70 -4.81
CA ASN A 87 -13.94 -10.01 -4.36
C ASN A 87 -12.88 -10.82 -3.58
N LYS A 88 -11.83 -10.16 -3.08
CA LYS A 88 -10.77 -10.80 -2.29
C LYS A 88 -10.58 -10.08 -0.95
N PRO A 89 -10.28 -10.81 0.13
CA PRO A 89 -9.86 -10.21 1.38
C PRO A 89 -8.49 -9.54 1.22
N LEU A 90 -8.18 -8.58 2.09
CA LEU A 90 -6.90 -7.87 2.06
C LEU A 90 -5.72 -8.80 2.39
N SER A 91 -5.95 -9.85 3.19
CA SER A 91 -4.95 -10.88 3.51
C SER A 91 -4.47 -11.67 2.29
N SER A 92 -5.20 -11.62 1.16
CA SER A 92 -4.74 -12.22 -0.10
C SER A 92 -3.52 -11.50 -0.68
N ASN A 93 -3.25 -10.26 -0.25
CA ASN A 93 -2.14 -9.43 -0.71
C ASN A 93 -2.08 -9.25 -2.23
N GLN A 94 -3.23 -9.26 -2.91
CA GLN A 94 -3.33 -9.09 -4.35
C GLN A 94 -3.77 -7.67 -4.70
N TYR A 95 -3.00 -7.04 -5.58
CA TYR A 95 -3.21 -5.66 -5.99
C TYR A 95 -3.04 -5.51 -7.50
N TYR A 96 -3.87 -4.67 -8.10
CA TYR A 96 -3.53 -4.05 -9.38
C TYR A 96 -2.48 -2.97 -9.14
N ALA A 97 -1.40 -3.00 -9.91
CA ALA A 97 -0.34 -2.02 -9.86
C ALA A 97 -0.47 -1.08 -11.07
N ILE A 98 -0.74 0.20 -10.81
CA ILE A 98 -0.94 1.22 -11.83
C ILE A 98 0.24 2.17 -11.81
N LYS A 99 0.94 2.31 -12.94
CA LYS A 99 2.05 3.26 -13.04
C LYS A 99 1.49 4.67 -13.19
N THR A 100 1.80 5.56 -12.24
CA THR A 100 1.18 6.90 -12.18
C THR A 100 1.96 7.98 -12.92
N HIS A 101 3.25 7.73 -13.22
CA HIS A 101 4.14 8.69 -13.85
C HIS A 101 5.04 8.04 -14.92
N GLY A 102 5.53 8.86 -15.85
CA GLY A 102 6.42 8.45 -16.94
C GLY A 102 5.70 8.20 -18.26
N LYS A 103 6.47 7.80 -19.28
CA LYS A 103 5.98 7.62 -20.66
C LYS A 103 4.93 6.52 -20.79
N ASN A 104 5.06 5.44 -20.01
CA ASN A 104 4.18 4.28 -20.03
C ASN A 104 3.29 4.24 -18.78
N LYS A 105 2.69 5.38 -18.42
CA LYS A 105 1.73 5.48 -17.31
C LYS A 105 0.36 4.96 -17.75
N GLY A 106 -0.44 4.49 -16.79
CA GLY A 106 -1.72 3.81 -17.03
C GLY A 106 -1.76 2.44 -16.40
#